data_AF-A0A927V0W4-F1
#
_entry.id   AF-A0A927V0W4-F1
#
_cell.length_a   1.000
_cell.length_b   1.000
_cell.length_c   1.000
_cell.angle_alpha   90.00
_cell.angle_beta   90.00
_cell.angle_gamma   90.00
#
_symmetry.space_group_name_H-M   'P 1'
#
loop_
_entity.id
_entity.type
_entity.pdbx_description
1 polymer ?
#
loop_
_entity_poly.entity_id
_entity_poly.type
_entity_poly.pdbx_seq_one_letter_code
_entity_poly.pdbx_strand_id
1 'polypeptide(L)'
;MLTKKIVKKSIEAEWRKRQIFLWIGIIAISVGLMLLFGIVTGMKDGNLALTLEIGGIFMLIYCISFMPFVLFCVYKYVMLFKDLNNYQIYEVVLNTPRTSRWYRGAVYYTVTIKLEDGTRIAKDTKPLWSDIFFSKFRLSDYNNQKIHIAYNAEADKMIVIG
;
A
#
# COMPACT_ATOMS: atom_id res chain seq x y z
N MET A 1 -20.77 -4.21 11.95
CA MET A 1 -20.69 -4.42 10.48
C MET A 1 -19.60 -5.42 10.15
N LEU A 2 -20.00 -6.63 9.75
CA LEU A 2 -19.11 -7.73 9.34
C LEU A 2 -18.20 -7.31 8.17
N THR A 3 -18.74 -6.56 7.22
CA THR A 3 -18.07 -6.08 5.99
C THR A 3 -16.83 -5.21 6.29
N LYS A 4 -16.90 -4.32 7.29
CA LYS A 4 -15.75 -3.51 7.72
C LYS A 4 -14.61 -4.37 8.29
N LYS A 5 -14.94 -5.43 9.04
CA LYS A 5 -13.93 -6.36 9.59
C LYS A 5 -13.28 -7.17 8.47
N ILE A 6 -14.05 -7.61 7.48
CA ILE A 6 -13.57 -8.37 6.32
C ILE A 6 -12.64 -7.50 5.47
N VAL A 7 -13.06 -6.30 5.09
CA VAL A 7 -12.25 -5.38 4.28
C VAL A 7 -10.98 -4.95 5.02
N LYS A 8 -10.99 -4.83 6.35
CA LYS A 8 -9.78 -4.52 7.14
C LYS A 8 -8.74 -5.64 7.10
N LYS A 9 -9.15 -6.89 6.87
CA LYS A 9 -8.26 -8.04 6.67
C LYS A 9 -7.91 -8.29 5.20
N SER A 10 -8.41 -7.47 4.29
CA SER A 10 -8.15 -7.63 2.86
C SER A 10 -6.68 -7.44 2.49
N ILE A 11 -6.26 -8.10 1.42
CA ILE A 11 -4.93 -7.97 0.82
C ILE A 11 -4.61 -6.51 0.53
N GLU A 12 -5.57 -5.74 -0.02
CA GLU A 12 -5.35 -4.33 -0.31
C GLU A 12 -5.17 -3.50 0.96
N ALA A 13 -5.99 -3.71 2.01
CA ALA A 13 -5.84 -3.00 3.27
C ALA A 13 -4.45 -3.24 3.88
N GLU A 14 -4.01 -4.49 3.89
CA GLU A 14 -2.70 -4.88 4.39
C GLU A 14 -1.56 -4.29 3.55
N TRP A 15 -1.69 -4.28 2.23
CA TRP A 15 -0.73 -3.68 1.31
C TRP A 15 -0.58 -2.18 1.56
N ARG A 16 -1.69 -1.45 1.64
CA ARG A 16 -1.72 -0.01 1.93
C ARG A 16 -1.13 0.32 3.30
N LYS A 17 -1.49 -0.46 4.32
CA LYS A 17 -0.92 -0.33 5.67
C LYS A 17 0.60 -0.47 5.62
N ARG A 18 1.12 -1.47 4.91
CA ARG A 18 2.56 -1.67 4.74
C ARG A 18 3.23 -0.50 4.02
N GLN A 19 2.63 0.07 2.98
CA GLN A 19 3.17 1.26 2.31
C GLN A 19 3.31 2.45 3.26
N ILE A 20 2.32 2.68 4.12
CA ILE A 20 2.39 3.74 5.13
C ILE A 20 3.58 3.49 6.07
N PHE A 21 3.72 2.27 6.60
CA PHE A 21 4.86 1.93 7.47
C PHE A 21 6.21 2.02 6.77
N LEU A 22 6.30 1.63 5.50
CA LEU A 22 7.54 1.76 4.72
C LEU A 22 7.93 3.23 4.55
N TRP A 23 6.99 4.11 4.20
CA TRP A 23 7.29 5.54 4.06
C TRP A 23 7.69 6.18 5.39
N ILE A 24 6.97 5.88 6.48
CA ILE A 24 7.33 6.37 7.82
C ILE A 24 8.72 5.83 8.22
N GLY A 25 8.99 4.55 7.95
CA GLY A 25 10.28 3.92 8.22
C GLY A 25 11.43 4.57 7.45
N ILE A 26 11.24 4.85 6.16
CA ILE A 26 12.24 5.55 5.31
C ILE A 26 12.52 6.95 5.86
N ILE A 27 11.48 7.70 6.25
CA ILE A 27 11.64 9.03 6.85
C ILE A 27 12.40 8.92 8.18
N ALA A 28 12.01 7.99 9.06
CA ALA A 28 12.64 7.81 10.36
C ALA A 28 14.12 7.41 10.25
N ILE A 29 14.46 6.48 9.35
CA ILE A 29 15.84 6.08 9.09
C ILE A 29 16.64 7.25 8.52
N SER A 30 16.09 7.99 7.56
CA SER A 30 16.76 9.14 6.95
C SER A 30 17.05 10.23 7.99
N VAL A 31 16.07 10.57 8.83
CA VAL A 31 16.23 11.54 9.92
C VAL A 31 17.26 11.07 10.94
N GLY A 32 17.23 9.77 11.31
CA GLY A 32 18.23 9.19 12.21
C GLY A 32 19.65 9.29 11.66
N LEU A 33 19.84 9.00 10.36
CA LEU A 33 21.13 9.14 9.69
C LEU A 33 21.59 10.59 9.60
N MET A 34 20.69 11.53 9.29
CA MET A 34 20.98 12.97 9.28
C MET A 34 21.43 13.47 10.66
N LEU A 35 20.78 13.00 11.73
CA LEU A 35 21.13 13.36 13.10
C LEU A 35 22.50 12.79 13.50
N LEU A 36 22.75 11.51 13.21
CA LEU A 36 24.07 10.89 13.42
C LEU A 36 25.16 11.64 12.67
N PHE A 37 24.92 11.99 11.41
CA PHE A 37 25.86 12.77 10.60
C PHE A 37 26.13 14.15 11.22
N GLY A 38 25.08 14.86 11.65
CA GLY A 38 25.20 16.17 12.30
C GLY A 38 25.97 16.12 13.62
N ILE A 39 25.82 15.04 14.42
CA ILE A 39 26.60 14.85 15.64
C ILE A 39 28.08 14.64 15.30
N VAL A 40 28.39 13.75 14.35
CA VAL A 40 29.77 13.43 13.97
C VAL A 40 30.49 14.67 13.42
N THR A 41 29.84 15.44 12.55
CA THR A 41 30.42 16.68 12.01
C THR A 41 30.54 17.75 13.08
N GLY A 42 29.50 17.95 13.90
CA GLY A 42 29.51 18.93 14.99
C GLY A 42 30.58 18.66 16.06
N MET A 43 30.86 17.39 16.37
CA MET A 43 31.97 17.00 17.26
C MET A 43 33.33 17.29 16.63
N LYS A 44 33.48 17.06 15.32
CA LYS A 44 34.73 17.30 14.59
C LYS A 44 35.06 18.79 14.49
N ASP A 45 34.05 19.62 14.23
CA ASP A 45 34.22 21.05 13.98
C ASP A 45 34.19 21.90 15.26
N GLY A 46 34.00 21.27 16.43
CA GLY A 46 33.96 21.94 17.74
C GLY A 46 32.71 22.78 18.02
N ASN A 47 31.78 22.86 17.06
CA ASN A 47 30.58 23.70 17.10
C ASN A 47 29.28 22.88 17.01
N LEU A 48 29.16 21.85 17.85
CA LEU A 48 28.03 20.91 17.86
C LEU A 48 26.65 21.60 17.90
N ALA A 49 26.49 22.65 18.72
CA ALA A 49 25.21 23.34 18.87
C ALA A 49 24.73 23.97 17.54
N LEU A 50 25.59 24.73 16.87
CA LEU A 50 25.26 25.37 15.60
C LEU A 50 24.97 24.35 14.49
N THR A 51 25.76 23.27 14.43
CA THR A 51 25.57 22.20 13.44
C THR A 51 24.24 21.48 13.65
N LEU A 52 23.83 21.23 14.90
CA LEU A 52 22.55 20.62 15.21
C LEU A 52 21.36 21.56 14.95
N GLU A 53 21.49 22.86 15.20
CA GLU A 53 20.46 23.85 14.88
C GLU A 53 20.19 23.91 13.37
N ILE A 54 21.25 24.09 12.57
CA ILE A 54 21.14 24.13 11.11
C ILE A 54 20.63 22.79 10.58
N GLY A 55 21.18 21.67 11.07
CA GLY A 55 20.75 20.33 10.72
C GLY A 55 19.27 20.09 11.04
N GLY A 56 18.79 20.58 12.19
CA GLY A 56 17.40 20.49 12.62
C GLY A 56 16.44 21.19 11.65
N ILE A 57 16.81 22.37 11.14
CA ILE A 57 16.03 23.08 10.12
C ILE A 57 15.92 22.23 8.84
N PHE A 58 17.03 21.66 8.37
CA PHE A 58 17.01 20.81 7.18
C PHE A 58 16.19 19.53 7.38
N MET A 59 16.27 18.89 8.56
CA MET A 59 15.44 17.74 8.90
C MET A 59 13.96 18.11 8.90
N LEU A 60 13.59 19.29 9.41
CA LEU A 60 12.21 19.75 9.43
C LEU A 60 11.67 20.00 8.01
N ILE A 61 12.46 20.66 7.15
CA ILE A 61 12.14 20.86 5.72
C ILE A 61 11.98 19.51 5.02
N TYR A 62 12.89 18.56 5.27
CA TYR A 62 12.80 17.20 4.74
C TYR A 62 11.50 16.52 5.16
N CYS A 63 11.18 16.51 6.46
CA CYS A 63 9.94 15.92 6.96
C CYS A 63 8.70 16.54 6.30
N ILE A 64 8.62 17.88 6.23
CA ILE A 64 7.50 18.57 5.58
C ILE A 64 7.38 18.21 4.10
N SER A 65 8.50 18.11 3.39
CA SER A 65 8.52 17.80 1.96
C SER A 65 8.06 16.36 1.66
N PHE A 66 8.36 15.42 2.55
CA PHE A 66 8.04 14.00 2.35
C PHE A 66 6.74 13.55 3.03
N MET A 67 6.21 14.32 3.99
CA MET A 67 4.94 14.01 4.67
C MET A 67 3.73 13.89 3.73
N PRO A 68 3.59 14.68 2.64
CA PRO A 68 2.51 14.52 1.66
C PRO A 68 2.40 13.10 1.07
N PHE A 69 3.53 12.39 0.90
CA PHE A 69 3.50 11.00 0.41
C PHE A 69 2.88 10.03 1.42
N VAL A 70 3.19 10.23 2.71
CA VAL A 70 2.57 9.47 3.81
C VAL A 70 1.07 9.77 3.86
N LEU A 71 0.69 11.06 3.82
CA LEU A 71 -0.69 11.48 3.84
C LEU A 71 -1.49 10.94 2.66
N PHE A 72 -0.90 10.91 1.46
CA PHE A 72 -1.52 10.30 0.28
C PHE A 72 -1.78 8.80 0.49
N CYS A 73 -0.82 8.06 1.07
CA CYS A 73 -1.00 6.64 1.39
C CYS A 73 -2.08 6.42 2.45
N VAL A 74 -2.10 7.25 3.50
CA VAL A 74 -3.14 7.23 4.55
C VAL A 74 -4.51 7.54 3.95
N TYR A 75 -4.63 8.56 3.10
CA TYR A 75 -5.86 8.89 2.40
C TYR A 75 -6.38 7.72 1.58
N LYS A 76 -5.52 7.07 0.77
CA LYS A 76 -5.89 5.87 0.00
C LYS A 76 -6.33 4.72 0.91
N TYR A 77 -5.70 4.54 2.06
CA TYR A 77 -6.11 3.54 3.05
C TYR A 77 -7.48 3.84 3.66
N VAL A 78 -7.74 5.09 4.07
CA VAL A 78 -9.04 5.50 4.62
C VAL A 78 -10.16 5.37 3.58
N MET A 79 -9.89 5.76 2.33
CA MET A 79 -10.84 5.67 1.22
C MET A 79 -11.24 4.23 0.86
N LEU A 80 -10.44 3.23 1.24
CA LEU A 80 -10.81 1.81 1.10
C LEU A 80 -12.02 1.45 1.96
N PHE A 81 -12.20 2.14 3.09
CA PHE A 81 -13.30 1.91 4.03
C PHE A 81 -14.48 2.85 3.82
N LYS A 82 -14.43 3.69 2.78
CA LYS A 82 -15.58 4.49 2.35
C LYS A 82 -16.52 3.57 1.56
N ASP A 83 -17.83 3.70 1.81
CA ASP A 83 -18.89 2.97 1.08
C ASP A 83 -18.88 1.44 1.27
N LEU A 84 -18.45 0.97 2.46
CA LEU A 84 -18.35 -0.46 2.79
C LEU A 84 -19.68 -1.23 2.73
N ASN A 85 -20.82 -0.54 2.86
CA ASN A 85 -22.12 -1.20 2.88
C ASN A 85 -22.58 -1.67 1.48
N ASN A 86 -21.96 -1.14 0.42
CA ASN A 86 -22.37 -1.41 -0.97
C ASN A 86 -21.51 -2.49 -1.63
N TYR A 87 -20.69 -3.19 -0.83
CA TYR A 87 -19.87 -4.30 -1.31
C TYR A 87 -20.59 -5.63 -1.17
N GLN A 88 -20.67 -6.35 -2.28
CA GLN A 88 -21.09 -7.75 -2.33
C GLN A 88 -19.86 -8.65 -2.45
N ILE A 89 -19.92 -9.83 -1.85
CA ILE A 89 -18.81 -10.79 -1.81
C ILE A 89 -19.03 -11.85 -2.88
N TYR A 90 -17.97 -12.13 -3.65
CA TYR A 90 -17.95 -13.14 -4.69
C TYR A 90 -16.76 -14.08 -4.50
N GLU A 91 -16.94 -15.35 -4.83
CA GLU A 91 -15.84 -16.31 -4.92
C GLU A 91 -15.31 -16.34 -6.36
N VAL A 92 -14.00 -16.18 -6.53
CA VAL A 92 -13.32 -16.20 -7.83
C VAL A 92 -12.02 -16.99 -7.75
N VAL A 93 -11.53 -17.43 -8.91
CA VAL A 93 -10.21 -18.08 -9.03
C VAL A 93 -9.23 -17.10 -9.67
N LEU A 94 -8.08 -16.90 -9.03
CA LEU A 94 -6.98 -16.09 -9.60
C LEU A 94 -6.15 -16.93 -10.57
N ASN A 95 -6.57 -17.04 -11.83
CA ASN A 95 -5.93 -17.91 -12.83
C ASN A 95 -5.24 -17.18 -14.00
N THR A 96 -5.49 -15.88 -14.15
CA THR A 96 -5.03 -15.10 -15.30
C THR A 96 -4.07 -13.99 -14.87
N PRO A 97 -2.82 -14.31 -14.47
CA PRO A 97 -1.86 -13.31 -14.04
C PRO A 97 -1.39 -12.46 -15.22
N ARG A 98 -1.28 -11.16 -15.00
CA ARG A 98 -0.77 -10.17 -15.95
C ARG A 98 0.26 -9.30 -15.25
N THR A 99 1.35 -9.02 -15.95
CA THR A 99 2.43 -8.19 -15.41
C THR A 99 2.21 -6.74 -15.79
N SER A 100 2.20 -5.84 -14.82
CA SER A 100 2.14 -4.41 -15.08
C SER A 100 3.56 -3.83 -15.21
N ARG A 101 3.91 -3.37 -16.42
CA ARG A 101 5.16 -2.65 -16.67
C ARG A 101 5.24 -1.35 -15.86
N TRP A 102 4.10 -0.67 -15.68
CA TRP A 102 3.99 0.57 -14.92
C TRP A 102 4.29 0.42 -13.43
N TYR A 103 4.16 -0.81 -12.89
CA TYR A 103 4.41 -1.10 -11.47
C TYR A 103 5.62 -2.03 -11.28
N ARG A 104 6.69 -1.81 -12.07
CA ARG A 104 7.99 -2.51 -11.94
C ARG A 104 7.88 -4.03 -11.89
N GLY A 105 7.00 -4.61 -12.70
CA GLY A 105 6.82 -6.07 -12.75
C GLY A 105 5.85 -6.62 -11.71
N ALA A 106 5.13 -5.76 -10.97
CA ALA A 106 4.03 -6.22 -10.13
C ALA A 106 2.93 -6.88 -10.98
N VAL A 107 2.38 -7.96 -10.45
CA VAL A 107 1.38 -8.79 -11.09
C VAL A 107 0.00 -8.37 -10.58
N TYR A 108 -0.96 -8.36 -11.49
CA TYR A 108 -2.38 -8.27 -11.23
C TYR A 108 -3.09 -9.43 -11.92
N TYR A 109 -4.34 -9.70 -11.57
CA TYR A 109 -5.16 -10.71 -12.19
C TYR A 109 -6.39 -10.07 -12.82
N THR A 110 -6.82 -10.59 -13.97
CA THR A 110 -8.14 -10.31 -14.50
C THR A 110 -9.09 -11.36 -13.93
N VAL A 111 -10.13 -10.92 -13.19
CA VAL A 111 -11.16 -11.82 -12.63
C VAL A 111 -12.49 -11.60 -13.33
N THR A 112 -13.21 -12.69 -13.56
CA THR A 112 -14.58 -12.64 -14.08
C THR A 112 -15.56 -12.83 -12.93
N ILE A 113 -16.42 -11.84 -12.72
CA ILE A 113 -17.46 -11.83 -11.69
C ILE A 113 -18.80 -12.09 -12.38
N LYS A 114 -19.58 -13.04 -11.87
CA LYS A 114 -20.96 -13.25 -12.29
C LYS A 114 -21.87 -12.53 -11.30
N LEU A 115 -22.52 -11.47 -11.76
CA LEU A 115 -23.49 -10.69 -10.98
C LEU A 115 -24.80 -11.49 -10.81
N GLU A 116 -25.64 -11.06 -9.87
CA GLU A 116 -26.91 -11.73 -9.55
C GLU A 116 -27.90 -11.77 -10.74
N ASP A 117 -27.84 -10.78 -11.63
CA ASP A 117 -28.61 -10.71 -12.88
C ASP A 117 -28.11 -11.68 -13.98
N GLY A 118 -27.04 -12.43 -13.70
CA GLY A 118 -26.41 -13.34 -14.65
C GLY A 118 -25.35 -12.69 -15.55
N THR A 119 -25.20 -11.36 -15.51
CA THR A 119 -24.19 -10.62 -16.26
C THR A 119 -22.79 -11.00 -15.79
N ARG A 120 -21.86 -11.18 -16.74
CA ARG A 120 -20.45 -11.43 -16.45
C ARG A 120 -19.63 -10.19 -16.72
N ILE A 121 -18.90 -9.72 -15.72
CA ILE A 121 -17.98 -8.59 -15.85
C ILE A 121 -16.55 -9.08 -15.64
N ALA A 122 -15.62 -8.55 -16.43
CA ALA A 122 -14.19 -8.76 -16.23
C ALA A 122 -13.59 -7.53 -15.56
N LYS A 123 -12.88 -7.72 -14.44
CA LYS A 123 -12.22 -6.64 -13.71
C LYS A 123 -10.80 -7.02 -13.36
N ASP A 124 -9.90 -6.06 -13.55
CA ASP A 124 -8.52 -6.21 -13.14
C ASP A 124 -8.39 -5.89 -11.65
N THR A 125 -7.70 -6.76 -10.93
CA THR A 125 -7.25 -6.45 -9.57
C THR A 125 -6.19 -5.35 -9.64
N LYS A 126 -5.90 -4.73 -8.50
CA LYS A 126 -4.70 -3.91 -8.40
C LYS A 126 -3.44 -4.79 -8.56
N PRO A 127 -2.31 -4.21 -9.01
CA PRO A 127 -1.04 -4.91 -9.07
C PRO A 127 -0.47 -5.06 -7.65
N LEU A 128 -0.90 -6.12 -6.97
CA LEU A 128 -0.63 -6.38 -5.55
C LEU A 128 0.42 -7.46 -5.32
N TRP A 129 0.67 -8.31 -6.32
CA TRP A 129 1.57 -9.46 -6.20
C TRP A 129 2.90 -9.21 -6.87
N SER A 130 3.95 -9.85 -6.37
CA SER A 130 5.29 -9.82 -6.94
C SER A 130 6.14 -10.92 -6.31
N ASP A 131 7.11 -11.45 -7.04
CA ASP A 131 8.10 -12.40 -6.50
C ASP A 131 9.42 -11.72 -6.12
N ILE A 132 9.46 -10.39 -6.09
CA ILE A 132 10.60 -9.62 -5.60
C ILE A 132 10.72 -9.80 -4.08
N PHE A 133 11.95 -9.77 -3.56
CA PHE A 133 12.28 -10.00 -2.14
C PHE A 133 11.41 -9.22 -1.14
N PHE A 134 11.07 -7.97 -1.46
CA PHE A 134 10.23 -7.13 -0.59
C PHE A 134 8.73 -7.28 -0.86
N SER A 135 8.26 -8.25 -1.64
CA SER A 135 6.83 -8.47 -1.83
C SER A 135 6.19 -9.10 -0.59
N LYS A 136 4.99 -8.64 -0.24
CA LYS A 136 4.20 -9.27 0.85
C LYS A 136 3.37 -10.44 0.31
N PHE A 137 2.89 -10.32 -0.92
CA PHE A 137 2.01 -11.30 -1.56
C PHE A 137 2.76 -11.87 -2.75
N ARG A 138 3.23 -13.10 -2.61
CA ARG A 138 3.96 -13.79 -3.68
C ARG A 138 2.98 -14.36 -4.69
N LEU A 139 3.43 -14.52 -5.93
CA LEU A 139 2.59 -15.09 -6.97
C LEU A 139 2.27 -16.56 -6.68
N SER A 140 3.27 -17.30 -6.18
CA SER A 140 3.17 -18.71 -5.80
C SER A 140 2.01 -19.02 -4.86
N ASP A 141 1.70 -18.09 -3.96
CA ASP A 141 0.76 -18.32 -2.87
C ASP A 141 -0.70 -18.11 -3.30
N TYR A 142 -0.91 -17.44 -4.43
CA TYR A 142 -2.25 -16.99 -4.87
C TYR A 142 -2.63 -17.45 -6.27
N ASN A 143 -1.66 -17.88 -7.09
CA ASN A 143 -1.95 -18.34 -8.44
C ASN A 143 -2.77 -19.64 -8.42
N ASN A 144 -3.83 -19.68 -9.22
CA ASN A 144 -4.85 -20.74 -9.27
C ASN A 144 -5.58 -21.00 -7.95
N GLN A 145 -5.51 -20.09 -6.98
CA GLN A 145 -6.25 -20.20 -5.73
C GLN A 145 -7.66 -19.64 -5.86
N LYS A 146 -8.61 -20.28 -5.17
CA LYS A 146 -9.94 -19.73 -4.91
C LYS A 146 -9.83 -18.71 -3.79
N ILE A 147 -10.36 -17.52 -4.02
CA ILE A 147 -10.36 -16.43 -3.06
C ILE A 147 -11.69 -15.70 -3.05
N HIS A 148 -11.93 -14.95 -2.00
CA HIS A 148 -13.04 -14.02 -1.93
C HIS A 148 -12.63 -12.62 -2.41
N ILE A 149 -13.49 -12.01 -3.20
CA ILE A 149 -13.39 -10.60 -3.59
C ILE A 149 -14.65 -9.88 -3.13
N ALA A 150 -14.50 -8.60 -2.79
CA ALA A 150 -15.61 -7.69 -2.56
C ALA A 150 -15.71 -6.75 -3.77
N TYR A 151 -16.88 -6.69 -4.40
CA TYR A 151 -17.16 -5.80 -5.52
C TYR A 151 -18.29 -4.84 -5.18
N ASN A 152 -18.08 -3.56 -5.48
CA ASN A 152 -19.08 -2.50 -5.38
C ASN A 152 -19.36 -1.97 -6.78
N ALA A 153 -20.58 -2.23 -7.27
CA ALA A 153 -21.00 -1.88 -8.62
C ALA A 153 -21.18 -0.37 -8.83
N GLU A 154 -21.64 0.36 -7.81
CA GLU A 154 -21.85 1.82 -7.90
C GLU A 154 -20.53 2.57 -8.02
N ALA A 155 -19.51 2.14 -7.27
CA ALA A 155 -18.20 2.77 -7.24
C ALA A 155 -17.22 2.17 -8.26
N ASP A 156 -17.62 1.12 -8.97
CA ASP A 156 -16.77 0.27 -9.82
C ASP A 156 -15.45 -0.12 -9.13
N LYS A 157 -15.56 -0.64 -7.90
CA LYS A 157 -14.40 -0.97 -7.06
C LYS A 157 -14.39 -2.42 -6.67
N MET A 158 -13.22 -3.03 -6.79
CA MET A 158 -12.95 -4.40 -6.36
C MET A 158 -11.84 -4.42 -5.31
N ILE A 159 -12.05 -5.20 -4.25
CA ILE A 159 -11.09 -5.43 -3.17
C ILE A 159 -10.89 -6.94 -3.02
N VAL A 160 -9.63 -7.36 -2.94
CA VAL A 160 -9.25 -8.75 -2.77
C VAL A 160 -9.15 -9.08 -1.27
N ILE A 161 -9.99 -9.98 -0.77
CA ILE A 161 -10.08 -10.27 0.67
C ILE A 161 -8.99 -11.27 1.11
N GLY A 162 -8.66 -12.24 0.26
CA GLY A 162 -7.75 -13.34 0.61
C GLY A 162 -8.51 -14.54 1.15
#